data_AF-A0A3B8RRW2-F1
#
_entry.id   AF-A0A3B8RRW2-F1
#
_cell.length_a   1.000
_cell.length_b   1.000
_cell.length_c   1.000
_cell.angle_alpha   90.00
_cell.angle_beta   90.00
_cell.angle_gamma   90.00
#
_symmetry.space_group_name_H-M   'P 1'
#
loop_
_entity.id
_entity.type
_entity.pdbx_description
1 polymer ?
#
loop_
_entity_poly.entity_id
_entity_poly.type
_entity_poly.pdbx_seq_one_letter_code
_entity_poly.pdbx_strand_id
1 'polypeptide(L)'
;KAMVVTASRKHALKFYFEFKDYIKEKGYTNIRPLVAFSGSVIDDLFPEGVTEVQLNKFGEKELPEKFATGEFQVLLVADKYQYGFDQPLLHTMYVDKKLSGVRAVQTLSRLNRTYPGKEDTFVLDFANDRQTIIDSFQPY
;
A
#
# COMPACT_ATOMS: atom_id res chain seq x y z
N LYS A 1 -3.08 -8.32 -7.05
CA LYS A 1 -2.52 -6.99 -6.71
C LYS A 1 -2.00 -7.00 -5.29
N ALA A 2 -1.05 -6.12 -4.96
CA ALA A 2 -0.46 -6.02 -3.63
C ALA A 2 -0.49 -4.59 -3.06
N MET A 3 -0.49 -4.49 -1.74
CA MET A 3 -0.37 -3.23 -1.00
C MET A 3 0.81 -3.30 -0.04
N VAL A 4 1.58 -2.21 0.05
CA VAL A 4 2.68 -2.06 1.01
C VAL A 4 2.29 -0.96 2.00
N VAL A 5 2.09 -1.33 3.25
CA VAL A 5 1.73 -0.41 4.34
C VAL A 5 3.01 0.02 5.06
N THR A 6 3.43 1.25 4.80
CA THR A 6 4.70 1.79 5.29
C THR A 6 4.54 2.56 6.60
N ALA A 7 5.62 2.63 7.38
CA ALA A 7 5.62 3.29 8.69
C ALA A 7 5.28 4.79 8.61
N SER A 8 5.65 5.47 7.52
CA SER A 8 5.43 6.90 7.35
C SER A 8 5.36 7.34 5.89
N ARG A 9 4.87 8.56 5.65
CA ARG A 9 4.81 9.17 4.32
C ARG A 9 6.20 9.27 3.65
N LYS A 10 7.26 9.50 4.44
CA LYS A 10 8.65 9.50 3.95
C LYS A 10 9.11 8.11 3.53
N HIS A 11 8.72 7.06 4.24
CA HIS A 11 9.00 5.67 3.83
C HIS A 11 8.26 5.30 2.54
N ALA A 12 6.98 5.67 2.40
CA ALA A 12 6.22 5.47 1.17
C ALA A 12 6.92 6.10 -0.05
N LEU A 13 7.44 7.34 0.10
CA LEU A 13 8.19 8.03 -0.94
C LEU A 13 9.48 7.28 -1.31
N LYS A 14 10.28 6.90 -0.30
CA LYS A 14 11.55 6.17 -0.52
C LYS A 14 11.31 4.83 -1.21
N PHE A 15 10.35 4.04 -0.72
CA PHE A 15 10.01 2.75 -1.32
C PHE A 15 9.47 2.93 -2.75
N TYR A 16 8.74 4.01 -3.04
CA TYR A 16 8.28 4.27 -4.40
C TYR A 16 9.43 4.41 -5.40
N PHE A 17 10.48 5.16 -5.05
CA PHE A 17 11.67 5.28 -5.91
C PHE A 17 12.46 3.99 -5.96
N GLU A 18 12.70 3.33 -4.82
CA GLU A 18 13.41 2.06 -4.76
C GLU A 18 12.73 0.98 -5.62
N PHE A 19 11.40 0.87 -5.55
CA PHE A 19 10.64 -0.05 -6.40
C PHE A 19 10.82 0.29 -7.89
N LYS A 20 10.78 1.58 -8.26
CA LYS A 20 10.96 2.00 -9.66
C LYS A 20 12.36 1.67 -10.17
N ASP A 21 13.39 1.94 -9.37
CA ASP A 21 14.77 1.68 -9.74
C ASP A 21 15.02 0.17 -9.84
N TYR A 22 14.54 -0.61 -8.87
CA TYR A 22 14.64 -2.07 -8.90
C TYR A 22 13.88 -2.69 -10.09
N ILE A 23 12.66 -2.24 -10.37
CA ILE A 23 11.87 -2.69 -11.52
C ILE A 23 12.60 -2.40 -12.83
N LYS A 24 13.19 -1.21 -12.95
CA LYS A 24 13.98 -0.81 -14.12
C LYS A 24 15.25 -1.65 -14.25
N GLU A 25 15.98 -1.87 -13.16
CA GLU A 25 17.21 -2.67 -13.14
C GLU A 25 16.95 -4.12 -13.54
N LYS A 26 15.86 -4.72 -13.05
CA LYS A 26 15.47 -6.10 -13.38
C LYS A 26 14.70 -6.23 -14.69
N GLY A 27 14.32 -5.12 -15.33
CA GLY A 27 13.60 -5.11 -16.59
C GLY A 27 12.17 -5.65 -16.51
N TYR A 28 11.50 -5.54 -15.36
CA TYR A 28 10.11 -5.98 -15.24
C TYR A 28 9.18 -5.04 -16.03
N THR A 29 8.41 -5.59 -16.96
CA THR A 29 7.53 -4.81 -17.84
C THR A 29 6.09 -4.75 -17.35
N ASN A 30 5.70 -5.67 -16.48
CA ASN A 30 4.33 -5.91 -16.01
C ASN A 30 4.11 -5.53 -14.53
N ILE A 31 5.06 -4.83 -13.91
CA ILE A 31 4.96 -4.37 -12.53
C ILE A 31 5.17 -2.86 -12.52
N ARG A 32 4.17 -2.12 -12.05
CA ARG A 32 4.30 -0.68 -11.79
C ARG A 32 3.76 -0.34 -10.40
N PRO A 33 4.51 0.46 -9.62
CA PRO A 33 4.07 0.93 -8.32
C PRO A 33 3.25 2.22 -8.44
N LEU A 34 2.29 2.38 -7.54
CA LEU A 34 1.65 3.65 -7.19
C LEU A 34 1.96 4.00 -5.75
N VAL A 35 1.90 5.28 -5.42
CA VAL A 35 2.08 5.77 -4.04
C VAL A 35 0.89 6.57 -3.57
N ALA A 36 0.51 6.43 -2.30
CA ALA A 36 -0.57 7.18 -1.69
C ALA A 36 -0.26 7.66 -0.27
N PHE A 37 -0.31 8.97 -0.06
CA PHE A 37 -0.12 9.63 1.22
C PHE A 37 -0.78 11.00 1.23
N SER A 38 -1.20 11.48 2.41
CA SER A 38 -1.83 12.78 2.54
C SER A 38 -0.80 13.92 2.53
N GLY A 39 -1.18 15.03 1.88
CA GLY A 39 -0.40 16.26 1.85
C GLY A 39 0.94 16.14 1.12
N SER A 40 1.80 17.14 1.33
CA SER A 40 3.15 17.16 0.78
C SER A 40 4.14 16.46 1.73
N VAL A 41 5.13 15.79 1.15
CA VAL A 41 6.25 15.13 1.84
C VAL A 41 7.55 15.81 1.45
N ILE A 42 8.25 16.36 2.43
CA ILE A 42 9.59 16.93 2.24
C ILE A 42 10.64 15.82 2.40
N ASP A 43 11.55 15.77 1.43
CA ASP A 43 12.68 14.84 1.40
C ASP A 43 13.88 15.54 0.75
N ASP A 44 15.09 14.98 0.88
CA ASP A 44 16.31 15.61 0.36
C ASP A 44 16.24 15.78 -1.17
N LEU A 45 15.54 14.87 -1.87
CA LEU A 45 15.25 14.96 -3.31
C LEU A 45 14.14 15.97 -3.64
N PHE A 46 13.32 16.35 -2.66
CA PHE A 46 12.15 17.22 -2.80
C PHE A 46 12.11 18.23 -1.65
N PRO A 47 13.01 19.24 -1.64
CA PRO A 47 13.11 20.20 -0.55
C PRO A 47 11.86 21.08 -0.42
N GLU A 48 11.15 21.34 -1.52
CA GLU A 48 9.86 22.05 -1.55
C GLU A 48 8.66 21.14 -1.26
N GLY A 49 8.93 19.84 -1.09
CA GLY A 49 7.95 18.80 -0.89
C GLY A 49 7.29 18.27 -2.16
N VAL A 50 6.79 17.05 -2.09
CA VAL A 50 6.12 16.35 -3.19
C VAL A 50 4.83 15.69 -2.74
N THR A 51 3.82 15.70 -3.60
CA THR A 51 2.51 15.09 -3.40
C THR A 51 2.36 13.79 -4.19
N GLU A 52 1.41 12.93 -3.80
CA GLU A 52 1.08 11.72 -4.57
C GLU A 52 0.65 12.02 -6.01
N VAL A 53 -0.05 13.15 -6.24
CA VAL A 53 -0.51 13.58 -7.57
C VAL A 53 0.68 13.90 -8.47
N GLN A 54 1.69 14.58 -7.95
CA GLN A 54 2.91 14.88 -8.69
C GLN A 54 3.70 13.62 -9.04
N LEU A 55 3.65 12.57 -8.21
CA LEU A 55 4.37 11.31 -8.46
C LEU A 55 3.60 10.40 -9.42
N ASN A 56 2.31 10.20 -9.18
CA ASN A 56 1.45 9.32 -9.97
C ASN A 56 1.01 9.93 -11.30
N LYS A 57 1.04 11.27 -11.44
CA LYS A 57 0.62 12.03 -12.63
C LYS A 57 -0.89 12.00 -12.91
N PHE A 58 -1.71 11.72 -11.89
CA PHE A 58 -3.17 11.79 -11.93
C PHE A 58 -3.72 12.12 -10.54
N GLY A 59 -4.98 12.55 -10.48
CA GLY A 59 -5.60 13.01 -9.23
C GLY A 59 -5.84 11.89 -8.21
N GLU A 60 -5.94 12.28 -6.92
CA GLU A 60 -6.19 11.34 -5.82
C GLU A 60 -7.47 10.51 -6.02
N LYS A 61 -8.48 11.11 -6.66
CA LYS A 61 -9.77 10.46 -6.95
C LYS A 61 -9.68 9.40 -8.05
N GLU A 62 -8.72 9.53 -8.96
CA GLU A 62 -8.52 8.60 -10.07
C GLU A 62 -7.69 7.39 -9.66
N LEU A 63 -6.93 7.48 -8.57
CA LEU A 63 -6.01 6.44 -8.11
C LEU A 63 -6.69 5.08 -7.92
N PRO A 64 -7.86 4.95 -7.27
CA PRO A 64 -8.52 3.66 -7.13
C PRO A 64 -8.88 3.02 -8.48
N GLU A 65 -9.36 3.82 -9.43
CA GLU A 65 -9.72 3.37 -10.78
C GLU A 65 -8.49 2.94 -11.57
N LYS A 66 -7.42 3.76 -11.55
CA LYS A 66 -6.13 3.43 -12.16
C LYS A 66 -5.55 2.17 -11.57
N PHE A 67 -5.57 2.04 -10.24
CA PHE A 67 -5.12 0.83 -9.57
C PHE A 67 -6.01 -0.37 -9.84
N ALA A 68 -7.27 -0.23 -10.27
CA ALA A 68 -8.08 -1.36 -10.68
C ALA A 68 -7.69 -1.92 -12.05
N THR A 69 -7.11 -1.10 -12.92
CA THR A 69 -6.64 -1.53 -14.25
C THR A 69 -5.46 -2.51 -14.18
N GLY A 70 -5.10 -3.12 -15.31
CA GLY A 70 -3.89 -3.94 -15.43
C GLY A 70 -2.57 -3.16 -15.44
N GLU A 71 -2.60 -1.83 -15.36
CA GLU A 71 -1.40 -0.99 -15.49
C GLU A 71 -0.53 -0.99 -14.23
N PHE A 72 -1.13 -1.15 -13.04
CA PHE A 72 -0.45 -1.05 -11.75
C PHE A 72 -0.69 -2.28 -10.87
N GLN A 73 0.37 -2.74 -10.19
CA GLN A 73 0.36 -4.02 -9.47
C GLN A 73 0.55 -3.84 -7.96
N VAL A 74 1.24 -2.77 -7.57
CA VAL A 74 1.63 -2.50 -6.19
C VAL A 74 1.19 -1.10 -5.79
N LEU A 75 0.54 -0.98 -4.64
CA LEU A 75 0.16 0.31 -4.05
C LEU A 75 0.89 0.51 -2.72
N LEU A 76 1.75 1.52 -2.66
CA LEU A 76 2.51 1.93 -1.47
C LEU A 76 1.69 2.96 -0.70
N VAL A 77 1.36 2.68 0.55
CA VAL A 77 0.52 3.55 1.39
C VAL A 77 1.21 3.88 2.70
N ALA A 78 0.98 5.08 3.23
CA ALA A 78 1.35 5.43 4.60
C ALA A 78 0.12 5.39 5.53
N ASP A 79 -0.79 6.35 5.35
CA ASP A 79 -2.00 6.51 6.19
C ASP A 79 -3.30 6.47 5.38
N LYS A 80 -3.22 6.57 4.05
CA LYS A 80 -4.39 6.51 3.17
C LYS A 80 -4.85 5.07 2.96
N TYR A 81 -6.11 4.93 2.54
CA TYR A 81 -6.71 3.66 2.13
C TYR A 81 -6.79 2.58 3.22
N GLN A 82 -6.58 2.95 4.49
CA GLN A 82 -6.97 2.13 5.66
C GLN A 82 -8.50 2.08 5.84
N TYR A 83 -9.22 3.04 5.26
CA TYR A 83 -10.67 3.15 5.24
C TYR A 83 -11.15 3.42 3.80
N GLY A 84 -12.30 2.85 3.42
CA GLY A 84 -12.99 3.20 2.16
C GLY A 84 -12.33 2.72 0.87
N PHE A 85 -11.13 2.14 0.91
CA PHE A 85 -10.53 1.49 -0.26
C PHE A 85 -11.10 0.09 -0.44
N ASP A 86 -11.60 -0.17 -1.65
CA ASP A 86 -12.16 -1.45 -2.03
C ASP A 86 -11.53 -1.90 -3.35
N GLN A 87 -10.79 -3.01 -3.29
CA GLN A 87 -10.13 -3.59 -4.46
C GLN A 87 -10.20 -5.12 -4.36
N PRO A 88 -11.16 -5.77 -5.05
CA PRO A 88 -11.34 -7.22 -5.00
C PRO A 88 -10.09 -8.02 -5.40
N LEU A 89 -9.28 -7.49 -6.31
CA LEU A 89 -8.03 -8.13 -6.77
C LEU A 89 -6.84 -7.94 -5.81
N LEU A 90 -7.04 -7.23 -4.68
CA LEU A 90 -6.00 -7.08 -3.67
C LEU A 90 -5.87 -8.40 -2.89
N HIS A 91 -4.74 -9.06 -3.06
CA HIS A 91 -4.48 -10.40 -2.51
C HIS A 91 -3.38 -10.37 -1.44
N THR A 92 -2.36 -9.55 -1.66
CA THR A 92 -1.16 -9.54 -0.82
C THR A 92 -1.00 -8.21 -0.09
N MET A 93 -0.59 -8.26 1.18
CA MET A 93 -0.18 -7.08 1.94
C MET A 93 1.22 -7.27 2.55
N TYR A 94 2.08 -6.28 2.36
CA TYR A 94 3.36 -6.16 3.04
C TYR A 94 3.23 -5.08 4.11
N VAL A 95 3.52 -5.41 5.37
CA VAL A 95 3.30 -4.51 6.51
C VAL A 95 4.63 -4.15 7.14
N ASP A 96 5.00 -2.89 7.00
CA ASP A 96 6.14 -2.25 7.67
C ASP A 96 5.61 -1.10 8.55
N LYS A 97 4.50 -1.34 9.25
CA LYS A 97 3.86 -0.38 10.14
C LYS A 97 3.37 -1.10 11.38
N LYS A 98 3.58 -0.47 12.55
CA LYS A 98 2.98 -0.96 13.79
C LYS A 98 1.46 -0.88 13.70
N LEU A 99 0.80 -2.03 13.82
CA LEU A 99 -0.64 -2.20 13.77
C LEU A 99 -1.11 -2.85 15.07
N SER A 100 -2.18 -2.32 15.65
CA SER A 100 -2.84 -2.91 16.81
C SER A 100 -4.30 -2.45 16.91
N GLY A 101 -5.09 -3.20 17.66
CA GLY A 101 -6.52 -2.98 17.86
C GLY A 101 -7.27 -2.80 16.55
N VAL A 102 -8.19 -1.83 16.54
CA VAL A 102 -9.06 -1.56 15.39
C VAL A 102 -8.28 -1.25 14.08
N ARG A 103 -7.09 -0.65 14.18
CA ARG A 103 -6.28 -0.32 12.99
C ARG A 103 -5.74 -1.58 12.31
N ALA A 104 -5.36 -2.60 13.07
CA ALA A 104 -4.93 -3.88 12.53
C ALA A 104 -6.07 -4.55 11.76
N VAL A 105 -7.25 -4.63 12.39
CA VAL A 105 -8.46 -5.19 11.77
C VAL A 105 -8.81 -4.45 10.49
N GLN A 106 -8.88 -3.11 10.51
CA GLN A 106 -9.27 -2.31 9.35
C GLN A 106 -8.30 -2.42 8.18
N THR A 107 -7.01 -2.46 8.48
CA THR A 107 -5.93 -2.56 7.48
C THR A 107 -5.89 -3.96 6.87
N LEU A 108 -5.79 -5.02 7.68
CA LEU A 108 -5.66 -6.38 7.19
C LEU A 108 -6.96 -6.90 6.53
N SER A 109 -8.12 -6.48 7.03
CA SER A 109 -9.42 -6.86 6.44
C SER A 109 -9.64 -6.30 5.03
N ARG A 110 -8.77 -5.39 4.53
CA ARG A 110 -8.78 -4.99 3.11
C ARG A 110 -8.56 -6.18 2.17
N LEU A 111 -7.90 -7.23 2.66
CA LEU A 111 -7.69 -8.46 1.90
C LEU A 111 -8.94 -9.35 1.83
N ASN A 112 -9.95 -9.15 2.68
CA ASN A 112 -11.09 -10.09 2.80
C ASN A 112 -12.15 -9.96 1.69
N ARG A 113 -11.82 -9.29 0.58
CA ARG A 113 -12.71 -9.21 -0.59
C ARG A 113 -12.60 -10.48 -1.42
N THR A 114 -13.73 -11.16 -1.62
CA THR A 114 -13.81 -12.34 -2.47
C THR A 114 -13.77 -11.94 -3.94
N TYR A 115 -13.12 -12.76 -4.77
CA TYR A 115 -13.08 -12.57 -6.22
C TYR A 115 -12.81 -13.93 -6.89
N PRO A 116 -13.39 -14.23 -8.08
CA PRO A 116 -13.12 -15.50 -8.76
C PRO A 116 -11.61 -15.75 -8.97
N GLY A 117 -11.13 -16.91 -8.55
CA GLY A 117 -9.71 -17.29 -8.62
C GLY A 117 -8.83 -16.72 -7.49
N LYS A 118 -9.43 -16.05 -6.50
CA LYS A 118 -8.77 -15.62 -5.26
C LYS A 118 -9.32 -16.47 -4.11
N GLU A 119 -8.65 -17.58 -3.83
CA GLU A 119 -9.05 -18.55 -2.82
C GLU A 119 -8.45 -18.26 -1.43
N ASP A 120 -7.37 -17.46 -1.39
CA ASP A 120 -6.66 -17.10 -0.17
C ASP A 120 -6.14 -15.65 -0.20
N THR A 121 -5.39 -15.29 0.84
CA THR A 121 -4.73 -13.99 0.98
C THR A 121 -3.37 -14.19 1.65
N PHE A 122 -2.43 -13.27 1.39
CA PHE A 122 -1.09 -13.35 1.96
C PHE A 122 -0.69 -12.05 2.67
N VAL A 123 -0.18 -12.18 3.89
CA VAL A 123 0.35 -11.07 4.67
C VAL A 123 1.80 -11.37 5.04
N LEU A 124 2.71 -10.47 4.67
CA LEU A 124 4.08 -10.47 5.16
C LEU A 124 4.28 -9.26 6.07
N ASP A 125 4.41 -9.53 7.37
CA ASP A 125 4.51 -8.50 8.40
C ASP A 125 5.95 -8.41 8.95
N PHE A 126 6.55 -7.24 8.81
CA PHE A 126 7.90 -6.92 9.28
C PHE A 126 7.89 -6.17 10.61
N ALA A 127 6.73 -5.66 11.04
CA ALA A 127 6.62 -4.70 12.13
C ALA A 127 5.93 -5.29 13.36
N ASN A 128 5.03 -6.26 13.23
CA ASN A 128 4.19 -6.72 14.32
C ASN A 128 4.50 -8.17 14.71
N ASP A 129 4.38 -8.47 16.00
CA ASP A 129 4.33 -9.84 16.46
C ASP A 129 2.94 -10.44 16.24
N ARG A 130 2.91 -11.77 16.11
CA ARG A 130 1.69 -12.52 15.83
C ARG A 130 0.63 -12.34 16.93
N GLN A 131 1.03 -12.27 18.20
CA GLN A 131 0.08 -12.25 19.31
C GLN A 131 -0.69 -10.92 19.33
N THR A 132 0.01 -9.79 19.11
CA THR A 132 -0.61 -8.47 18.99
C THR A 132 -1.69 -8.45 17.90
N ILE A 133 -1.44 -9.09 16.75
CA ILE A 133 -2.44 -9.18 15.68
C ILE A 133 -3.62 -10.05 16.08
N ILE A 134 -3.39 -11.23 16.69
CA ILE A 134 -4.48 -12.08 17.20
C ILE A 134 -5.35 -11.32 18.20
N ASP A 135 -4.75 -10.69 19.20
CA ASP A 135 -5.43 -9.95 20.25
C ASP A 135 -6.23 -8.77 19.68
N SER A 136 -5.77 -8.20 18.57
CA SER A 136 -6.48 -7.12 17.87
C SER A 136 -7.78 -7.60 17.19
N PHE A 137 -7.82 -8.86 16.76
CA PHE A 137 -8.99 -9.46 16.09
C PHE A 137 -9.98 -10.10 17.06
N GLN A 138 -9.54 -10.66 18.19
CA GLN A 138 -10.40 -11.37 19.16
C GLN A 138 -11.69 -10.62 19.60
N PRO A 139 -11.69 -9.28 19.77
CA PRO A 139 -12.90 -8.56 20.18
C PRO A 139 -14.01 -8.46 19.12
N TYR A 140 -13.77 -8.90 17.89
CA TYR A 140 -14.64 -8.71 16.72
C TYR A 140 -14.96 -10.04 16.02
#